data_AF-Q9XFK5-F1
#
_entry.id   AF-Q9XFK5-F1
#
_cell.length_a   1.000
_cell.length_b   1.000
_cell.length_c   1.000
_cell.angle_alpha   90.00
_cell.angle_beta   90.00
_cell.angle_gamma   90.00
#
_symmetry.space_group_name_H-M   'P 1'
#
loop_
_entity.id
_entity.type
_entity.pdbx_description
1 polymer ?
#
loop_
_entity_poly.entity_id
_entity_poly.type
_entity_poly.pdbx_seq_one_letter_code
_entity_poly.pdbx_strand_id
1 'polypeptide(L)'
;WRTDEEFAREMLAGINPVVICRLQEFPPNSKLNPQVYNNEASSKTKECIEKNLEGLTIDEALKNKKLFTLDYHDVLMPYLRRINSTSTKIYATRTLLFLKNDGTLKPLAIEMSLPHPEDDKLGGVSEVYTPAEQGAEGTIWQLAKAYVAINDSGYHQLICHWLHTHAVIEPFIIATNRQLSVLHPIHKLLHPHFRDTMNINALARQTLINGGGLLERTVFPSKYAMELSAVAYKDWVFPEQALPADLIKRGVAVEDLKSPHGVRLLIEDYPYAV
;
A
#
# COMPACT_ATOMS: atom_id res chain seq x y z
N TRP A 1 -16.01 -8.84 7.28
CA TRP A 1 -15.39 -7.51 7.24
C TRP A 1 -14.77 -7.08 8.58
N ARG A 2 -15.46 -7.19 9.74
CA ARG A 2 -14.87 -6.77 11.05
C ARG A 2 -13.81 -7.71 11.64
N THR A 3 -13.72 -8.93 11.16
CA THR A 3 -12.76 -9.94 11.66
C THR A 3 -11.34 -9.58 11.26
N ASP A 4 -10.36 -10.06 12.02
CA ASP A 4 -8.94 -9.85 11.72
C ASP A 4 -8.49 -10.67 10.51
N GLU A 5 -9.08 -11.85 10.35
CA GLU A 5 -8.89 -12.73 9.20
C GLU A 5 -9.29 -12.04 7.90
N GLU A 6 -10.47 -11.41 7.86
CA GLU A 6 -10.93 -10.73 6.64
C GLU A 6 -10.11 -9.48 6.34
N PHE A 7 -9.78 -8.71 7.39
CA PHE A 7 -8.92 -7.53 7.27
C PHE A 7 -7.57 -7.86 6.64
N ALA A 8 -6.93 -8.96 7.04
CA ALA A 8 -5.67 -9.39 6.45
C ALA A 8 -5.84 -10.08 5.09
N ARG A 9 -6.91 -10.86 4.89
CA ARG A 9 -7.20 -11.54 3.61
C ARG A 9 -7.42 -10.56 2.47
N GLU A 10 -8.09 -9.44 2.72
CA GLU A 10 -8.32 -8.40 1.71
C GLU A 10 -7.01 -7.78 1.16
N MET A 11 -5.90 -7.84 1.92
CA MET A 11 -4.59 -7.41 1.42
C MET A 11 -4.01 -8.33 0.34
N LEU A 12 -4.54 -9.55 0.19
CA LEU A 12 -4.14 -10.53 -0.82
C LEU A 12 -5.20 -10.75 -1.91
N ALA A 13 -6.46 -10.50 -1.58
CA ALA A 13 -7.60 -10.90 -2.41
C ALA A 13 -8.78 -9.92 -2.34
N GLY A 14 -8.54 -8.70 -1.86
CA GLY A 14 -9.51 -7.61 -1.80
C GLY A 14 -9.36 -6.67 -2.99
N ILE A 15 -9.77 -5.41 -2.79
CA ILE A 15 -9.74 -4.38 -3.85
C ILE A 15 -8.33 -3.89 -4.16
N ASN A 16 -7.42 -3.94 -3.19
CA ASN A 16 -6.04 -3.44 -3.32
C ASN A 16 -4.98 -4.50 -2.97
N PRO A 17 -4.93 -5.63 -3.71
CA PRO A 17 -4.09 -6.76 -3.35
C PRO A 17 -2.63 -6.59 -3.81
N VAL A 18 -2.13 -5.37 -3.98
CA VAL A 18 -0.85 -5.08 -4.65
C VAL A 18 0.16 -4.30 -3.80
N VAL A 19 -0.16 -4.00 -2.53
CA VAL A 19 0.68 -3.12 -1.69
C VAL A 19 1.48 -3.88 -0.63
N ILE A 20 0.94 -5.00 -0.11
CA ILE A 20 1.61 -5.77 0.94
C ILE A 20 3.03 -6.17 0.53
N CYS A 21 3.97 -5.97 1.46
CA CYS A 21 5.39 -6.25 1.28
C CYS A 21 5.89 -7.20 2.37
N ARG A 22 6.95 -7.97 2.10
CA ARG A 22 7.64 -8.74 3.13
C ARG A 22 8.44 -7.80 4.03
N LEU A 23 8.33 -8.00 5.34
CA LEU A 23 9.18 -7.32 6.30
C LEU A 23 10.58 -7.93 6.29
N GLN A 24 11.60 -7.10 6.05
CA GLN A 24 12.99 -7.57 5.94
C GLN A 24 13.76 -7.47 7.26
N GLU A 25 13.43 -6.47 8.07
CA GLU A 25 14.07 -6.15 9.33
C GLU A 25 13.03 -5.66 10.33
N PHE A 26 13.33 -5.83 11.62
CA PHE A 26 12.48 -5.37 12.71
C PHE A 26 13.30 -4.53 13.71
N PRO A 27 12.80 -3.37 14.17
CA PRO A 27 11.55 -2.72 13.77
C PRO A 27 11.56 -2.28 12.29
N PRO A 28 10.39 -2.06 11.66
CA PRO A 28 10.34 -1.51 10.31
C PRO A 28 11.02 -0.14 10.25
N ASN A 29 11.93 0.04 9.30
CA ASN A 29 12.63 1.30 9.07
C ASN A 29 11.85 2.21 8.11
N SER A 30 11.79 3.50 8.45
CA SER A 30 11.34 4.54 7.52
C SER A 30 12.48 4.93 6.58
N LYS A 31 12.16 5.15 5.30
CA LYS A 31 13.07 5.74 4.30
C LYS A 31 13.09 7.26 4.36
N LEU A 32 12.18 7.87 5.12
CA LEU A 32 12.21 9.30 5.38
C LEU A 32 13.47 9.66 6.17
N ASN A 33 13.85 10.94 6.17
CA ASN A 33 15.08 11.39 6.80
C ASN A 33 15.16 10.86 8.26
N PRO A 34 16.12 9.97 8.58
CA PRO A 34 16.20 9.31 9.88
C PRO A 34 16.59 10.28 11.01
N GLN A 35 17.16 11.45 10.68
CA GLN A 35 17.39 12.53 11.67
C GLN A 35 16.09 13.20 12.11
N VAL A 36 15.03 13.03 11.33
CA VAL A 36 13.72 13.63 11.55
C VAL A 36 12.77 12.56 12.07
N TYR A 37 12.52 11.48 11.32
CA TYR A 37 11.45 10.51 11.60
C TYR A 37 11.91 9.26 12.36
N ASN A 38 12.79 9.41 13.36
CA ASN A 38 13.37 8.26 14.05
C ASN A 38 12.29 7.50 14.85
N ASN A 39 12.24 6.18 14.68
CA ASN A 39 11.12 5.36 15.14
C ASN A 39 11.37 4.86 16.57
N GLU A 40 10.90 5.59 17.59
CA GLU A 40 11.01 5.19 19.00
C GLU A 40 10.07 4.03 19.41
N ALA A 41 9.20 3.56 18.50
CA ALA A 41 8.19 2.53 18.77
C ALA A 41 8.74 1.08 18.92
N SER A 42 10.04 0.86 19.11
CA SER A 42 10.66 -0.47 18.89
C SER A 42 10.53 -1.46 20.05
N SER A 43 10.55 -1.02 21.31
CA SER A 43 10.62 -1.94 22.46
C SER A 43 9.25 -2.53 22.85
N LYS A 44 8.24 -1.68 23.01
CA LYS A 44 6.87 -2.12 23.36
C LYS A 44 6.23 -2.99 22.29
N THR A 45 6.50 -2.68 21.02
CA THR A 45 5.98 -3.46 19.89
C THR A 45 6.56 -4.87 19.90
N LYS A 46 7.85 -5.02 20.22
CA LYS A 46 8.56 -6.31 20.25
C LYS A 46 7.89 -7.32 21.18
N GLU A 47 7.70 -6.96 22.44
CA GLU A 47 7.13 -7.85 23.46
C GLU A 47 5.69 -8.26 23.15
N CYS A 48 4.92 -7.36 22.53
CA CYS A 48 3.53 -7.62 22.18
C CYS A 48 3.40 -8.60 21.00
N ILE A 49 4.24 -8.46 19.98
CA ILE A 49 4.11 -9.30 18.78
C ILE A 49 4.69 -10.70 18.96
N GLU A 50 5.77 -10.87 19.75
CA GLU A 50 6.45 -12.18 19.93
C GLU A 50 5.49 -13.28 20.43
N LYS A 51 4.52 -12.92 21.28
CA LYS A 51 3.51 -13.85 21.80
C LYS A 51 2.56 -14.40 20.73
N ASN A 52 2.52 -13.78 19.55
CA ASN A 52 1.57 -14.05 18.49
C ASN A 52 2.18 -14.70 17.23
N LEU A 53 3.44 -15.16 17.31
CA LEU A 53 4.20 -15.73 16.19
C LEU A 53 4.25 -17.27 16.18
N GLU A 54 3.25 -17.93 16.76
CA GLU A 54 3.16 -19.41 16.81
C GLU A 54 4.41 -20.09 17.42
N GLY A 55 4.99 -19.44 18.45
CA GLY A 55 6.18 -19.94 19.15
C GLY A 55 7.51 -19.57 18.52
N LEU A 56 7.53 -18.85 17.39
CA LEU A 56 8.75 -18.30 16.79
C LEU A 56 9.18 -17.01 17.49
N THR A 57 10.48 -16.79 17.56
CA THR A 57 11.05 -15.46 17.79
C THR A 57 10.88 -14.57 16.56
N ILE A 58 11.01 -13.25 16.72
CA ILE A 58 10.99 -12.32 15.56
C ILE A 58 12.09 -12.67 14.56
N ASP A 59 13.30 -12.97 15.01
CA ASP A 59 14.43 -13.31 14.14
C ASP A 59 14.16 -14.59 13.33
N GLU A 60 13.57 -15.61 13.96
CA GLU A 60 13.13 -16.83 13.26
C GLU A 60 12.01 -16.54 12.28
N ALA A 61 11.03 -15.72 12.64
CA ALA A 61 9.93 -15.35 11.74
C ALA A 61 10.43 -14.54 10.53
N LEU A 62 11.39 -13.62 10.71
CA LEU A 62 12.07 -12.90 9.63
C LEU A 62 12.85 -13.86 8.72
N LYS A 63 13.68 -14.74 9.32
CA LYS A 63 14.47 -15.74 8.59
C LYS A 63 13.60 -16.69 7.78
N ASN A 64 12.47 -17.09 8.35
CA ASN A 64 11.48 -17.95 7.70
C ASN A 64 10.56 -17.19 6.75
N LYS A 65 10.77 -15.88 6.55
CA LYS A 65 10.00 -15.01 5.65
C LYS A 65 8.50 -14.99 5.96
N LYS A 66 8.15 -15.02 7.24
CA LYS A 66 6.76 -15.06 7.73
C LYS A 66 6.22 -13.71 8.18
N LEU A 67 7.02 -12.65 8.18
CA LEU A 67 6.57 -11.31 8.56
C LEU A 67 6.35 -10.44 7.32
N PHE A 68 5.23 -9.72 7.31
CA PHE A 68 4.79 -8.85 6.24
C PHE A 68 4.34 -7.51 6.80
N THR A 69 4.27 -6.51 5.94
CA THR A 69 3.82 -5.17 6.28
C THR A 69 2.90 -4.59 5.21
N LEU A 70 1.87 -3.88 5.65
CA LEU A 70 1.14 -2.92 4.82
C LEU A 70 1.55 -1.53 5.31
N ASP A 71 2.41 -0.87 4.54
CA ASP A 71 3.11 0.35 4.97
C ASP A 71 2.68 1.58 4.17
N TYR A 72 1.89 2.44 4.80
CA TYR A 72 1.49 3.75 4.26
C TYR A 72 2.23 4.90 4.95
N HIS A 73 3.20 4.60 5.81
CA HIS A 73 3.83 5.61 6.65
C HIS A 73 4.57 6.65 5.82
N ASP A 74 5.52 6.21 4.99
CA ASP A 74 6.45 7.11 4.31
C ASP A 74 5.78 7.96 3.23
N VAL A 75 4.77 7.41 2.55
CA VAL A 75 4.03 8.13 1.50
C VAL A 75 3.09 9.19 2.09
N LEU A 76 2.51 8.95 3.28
CA LEU A 76 1.51 9.85 3.86
C LEU A 76 2.10 10.84 4.86
N MET A 77 3.14 10.46 5.61
CA MET A 77 3.73 11.28 6.67
C MET A 77 4.05 12.73 6.22
N PRO A 78 4.66 12.98 5.03
CA PRO A 78 4.93 14.34 4.54
C PRO A 78 3.67 15.18 4.26
N TYR A 79 2.51 14.54 4.09
CA TYR A 79 1.23 15.18 3.77
C TYR A 79 0.30 15.33 4.98
N LEU A 80 0.55 14.62 6.08
CA LEU A 80 -0.37 14.53 7.21
C LEU A 80 -0.76 15.87 7.80
N ARG A 81 0.20 16.78 8.04
CA ARG A 81 -0.12 18.11 8.61
C ARG A 81 -1.07 18.89 7.72
N ARG A 82 -0.85 18.83 6.40
CA ARG A 82 -1.68 19.52 5.40
C ARG A 82 -3.07 18.88 5.33
N ILE A 83 -3.15 17.56 5.23
CA ILE A 83 -4.42 16.83 5.18
C ILE A 83 -5.22 17.06 6.46
N ASN A 84 -4.59 16.95 7.63
CA ASN A 84 -5.24 17.14 8.92
C ASN A 84 -5.62 18.60 9.21
N SER A 85 -5.13 19.58 8.43
CA SER A 85 -5.64 20.96 8.46
C SER A 85 -7.00 21.13 7.78
N THR A 86 -7.46 20.13 7.02
CA THR A 86 -8.79 20.10 6.40
C THR A 86 -9.85 19.56 7.37
N SER A 87 -11.07 19.31 6.88
CA SER A 87 -12.10 18.61 7.65
C SER A 87 -11.78 17.14 7.93
N THR A 88 -10.78 16.56 7.25
CA THR A 88 -10.36 15.17 7.45
C THR A 88 -9.33 15.08 8.58
N LYS A 89 -9.25 13.90 9.22
CA LYS A 89 -8.23 13.56 10.22
C LYS A 89 -7.81 12.11 9.99
N ILE A 90 -6.54 11.92 9.69
CA ILE A 90 -5.95 10.61 9.44
C ILE A 90 -4.62 10.47 10.17
N TYR A 91 -4.15 9.23 10.20
CA TYR A 91 -2.81 8.84 10.60
C TYR A 91 -2.06 8.28 9.40
N ALA A 92 -0.75 8.30 9.49
CA ALA A 92 0.13 7.50 8.65
C ALA A 92 0.22 6.12 9.30
N THR A 93 -0.34 5.10 8.66
CA THR A 93 -0.44 3.77 9.27
C THR A 93 0.61 2.80 8.74
N ARG A 94 1.05 1.90 9.61
CA ARG A 94 1.84 0.72 9.25
C ARG A 94 1.28 -0.50 9.97
N THR A 95 0.92 -1.53 9.23
CA THR A 95 0.35 -2.77 9.78
C THR A 95 1.36 -3.89 9.70
N LEU A 96 1.63 -4.57 10.81
CA LEU A 96 2.45 -5.77 10.85
C LEU A 96 1.58 -7.02 10.73
N LEU A 97 2.00 -7.97 9.89
CA LEU A 97 1.29 -9.21 9.65
C LEU A 97 2.21 -10.42 9.79
N PHE A 98 1.64 -11.53 10.25
CA PHE A 98 2.29 -12.84 10.33
C PHE A 98 1.61 -13.84 9.40
N LEU A 99 2.39 -14.57 8.63
CA LEU A 99 1.93 -15.72 7.86
C LEU A 99 1.94 -16.97 8.75
N LYS A 100 0.75 -17.42 9.11
CA LYS A 100 0.54 -18.61 9.94
C LYS A 100 0.92 -19.89 9.20
N ASN A 101 1.11 -20.98 9.96
CA ASN A 101 1.36 -22.29 9.37
C ASN A 101 0.19 -22.82 8.52
N ASP A 102 -1.03 -22.33 8.73
CA ASP A 102 -2.21 -22.68 7.93
C ASP A 102 -2.30 -21.92 6.59
N GLY A 103 -1.31 -21.06 6.28
CA GLY A 103 -1.24 -20.29 5.05
C GLY A 103 -1.97 -18.94 5.08
N THR A 104 -2.70 -18.62 6.15
CA THR A 104 -3.44 -17.35 6.25
C THR A 104 -2.65 -16.26 7.00
N LEU A 105 -2.93 -15.00 6.67
CA LEU A 105 -2.33 -13.84 7.35
C LEU A 105 -3.07 -13.49 8.64
N LYS A 106 -2.30 -13.12 9.67
CA LYS A 106 -2.80 -12.61 10.96
C LYS A 106 -2.21 -11.21 11.20
N PRO A 107 -3.04 -10.17 11.44
CA PRO A 107 -2.53 -8.87 11.86
C PRO A 107 -1.96 -8.97 13.29
N LEU A 108 -0.79 -8.37 13.51
CA LEU A 108 -0.07 -8.40 14.79
C LEU A 108 -0.16 -7.07 15.53
N ALA A 109 -0.01 -5.97 14.79
CA ALA A 109 -0.01 -4.63 15.34
C ALA A 109 -0.30 -3.61 14.23
N ILE A 110 -0.84 -2.45 14.63
CA ILE A 110 -1.00 -1.28 13.78
C ILE A 110 -0.29 -0.12 14.48
N GLU A 111 0.72 0.42 13.82
CA GLU A 111 1.33 1.69 14.16
C GLU A 111 0.53 2.82 13.52
N MET A 112 0.16 3.82 14.31
CA MET A 112 -0.54 5.03 13.89
C MET A 112 0.31 6.25 14.22
N SER A 113 0.86 6.87 13.18
CA SER A 113 1.83 7.95 13.32
C SER A 113 1.24 9.29 12.91
N LEU A 114 1.62 10.34 13.63
CA LEU A 114 1.37 11.75 13.30
C LEU A 114 2.69 12.50 13.23
N PRO A 115 2.79 13.59 12.46
CA PRO A 115 3.93 14.49 12.58
C PRO A 115 3.98 15.09 13.99
N HIS A 116 5.18 15.35 14.49
CA HIS A 116 5.37 15.95 15.81
C HIS A 116 4.61 17.28 15.89
N PRO A 117 3.84 17.57 16.96
CA PRO A 117 2.92 18.72 16.98
C PRO A 117 3.57 20.07 16.64
N GLU A 118 4.80 20.29 17.11
CA GLU A 118 5.52 21.57 16.99
C GLU A 118 6.15 21.81 15.60
N ASP A 119 6.88 20.84 15.05
CA ASP A 119 7.58 20.96 13.76
C ASP A 119 7.76 19.57 13.13
N ASP A 120 7.53 19.45 11.82
CA ASP A 120 7.76 18.20 11.07
C ASP A 120 9.22 17.74 11.14
N LYS A 121 10.17 18.66 11.36
CA LYS A 121 11.61 18.36 11.54
C LYS A 121 11.93 17.61 12.84
N LEU A 122 11.01 17.60 13.80
CA LEU A 122 11.14 16.84 15.04
C LEU A 122 10.62 15.41 14.90
N GLY A 123 10.14 15.02 13.69
CA GLY A 123 9.75 13.66 13.39
C GLY A 123 8.28 13.37 13.52
N GLY A 124 8.00 12.10 13.83
CA GLY A 124 6.65 11.62 14.07
C GLY A 124 6.48 11.15 15.52
N VAL A 125 5.26 11.24 16.02
CA VAL A 125 4.83 10.56 17.25
C VAL A 125 3.96 9.38 16.82
N SER A 126 4.37 8.19 17.22
CA SER A 126 3.68 6.93 16.89
C SER A 126 3.04 6.32 18.12
N GLU A 127 1.82 5.82 17.96
CA GLU A 127 1.18 4.91 18.91
C GLU A 127 0.97 3.55 18.26
N VAL A 128 1.10 2.49 19.04
CA VAL A 128 0.98 1.11 18.55
C VAL A 128 -0.18 0.42 19.22
N TYR A 129 -1.06 -0.12 18.39
CA TYR A 129 -2.27 -0.83 18.78
C TYR A 129 -2.15 -2.31 18.39
N THR A 130 -2.67 -3.19 19.23
CA THR A 130 -2.59 -4.65 19.03
C THR A 130 -3.98 -5.26 19.09
N PRO A 131 -4.19 -6.46 18.49
CA PRO A 131 -5.47 -7.14 18.50
C PRO A 131 -6.06 -7.30 19.91
N ALA A 132 -7.32 -6.88 20.06
CA ALA A 132 -8.12 -7.09 21.25
C ALA A 132 -9.57 -7.38 20.84
N GLU A 133 -10.23 -8.30 21.54
CA GLU A 133 -11.59 -8.75 21.19
C GLU A 133 -12.69 -8.07 22.02
N GLN A 134 -12.36 -7.57 23.21
CA GLN A 134 -13.34 -7.11 24.19
C GLN A 134 -12.98 -5.73 24.75
N GLY A 135 -13.97 -5.10 25.39
CA GLY A 135 -13.77 -3.84 26.11
C GLY A 135 -13.48 -2.64 25.20
N ALA A 136 -12.88 -1.62 25.83
CA ALA A 136 -12.48 -0.40 25.13
C ALA A 136 -11.36 -0.69 24.12
N GLU A 137 -10.46 -1.61 24.47
CA GLU A 137 -9.33 -2.04 23.66
C GLU A 137 -9.78 -2.68 22.34
N GLY A 138 -10.81 -3.53 22.36
CA GLY A 138 -11.37 -4.10 21.13
C GLY A 138 -12.00 -3.05 20.22
N THR A 139 -12.62 -2.01 20.79
CA THR A 139 -13.14 -0.87 20.02
C THR A 139 -12.01 -0.05 19.41
N ILE A 140 -10.95 0.21 20.18
CA ILE A 140 -9.75 0.91 19.72
C ILE A 140 -9.07 0.14 18.58
N TRP A 141 -8.95 -1.20 18.70
CA TRP A 141 -8.41 -2.04 17.64
C TRP A 141 -9.22 -1.95 16.34
N GLN A 142 -10.55 -1.98 16.43
CA GLN A 142 -11.41 -1.81 15.25
C GLN A 142 -11.25 -0.41 14.62
N LEU A 143 -11.06 0.64 15.42
CA LEU A 143 -10.76 1.98 14.92
C LEU A 143 -9.39 2.05 14.24
N ALA A 144 -8.35 1.41 14.81
CA ALA A 144 -7.04 1.33 14.18
C ALA A 144 -7.11 0.67 12.80
N LYS A 145 -7.83 -0.46 12.67
CA LYS A 145 -8.11 -1.09 11.36
C LYS A 145 -8.87 -0.17 10.41
N ALA A 146 -9.83 0.60 10.90
CA ALA A 146 -10.54 1.58 10.08
C ALA A 146 -9.61 2.67 9.53
N TYR A 147 -8.64 3.15 10.31
CA TYR A 147 -7.64 4.10 9.80
C TYR A 147 -6.72 3.49 8.75
N VAL A 148 -6.33 2.22 8.91
CA VAL A 148 -5.60 1.49 7.85
C VAL A 148 -6.44 1.40 6.58
N ALA A 149 -7.73 1.04 6.69
CA ALA A 149 -8.63 0.98 5.54
C ALA A 149 -8.83 2.34 4.85
N ILE A 150 -8.83 3.45 5.61
CA ILE A 150 -8.85 4.82 5.05
C ILE A 150 -7.59 5.08 4.23
N ASN A 151 -6.41 4.77 4.78
CA ASN A 151 -5.14 4.90 4.05
C ASN A 151 -5.12 4.04 2.79
N ASP A 152 -5.47 2.75 2.92
CA ASP A 152 -5.51 1.78 1.83
C ASP A 152 -6.46 2.21 0.72
N SER A 153 -7.69 2.61 1.06
CA SER A 153 -8.67 3.07 0.08
C SER A 153 -8.21 4.30 -0.70
N GLY A 154 -7.58 5.27 -0.03
CA GLY A 154 -7.10 6.47 -0.72
C GLY A 154 -5.85 6.21 -1.56
N TYR A 155 -4.93 5.38 -1.07
CA TYR A 155 -3.77 4.93 -1.82
C TYR A 155 -4.20 4.12 -3.05
N HIS A 156 -5.11 3.16 -2.88
CA HIS A 156 -5.70 2.38 -3.95
C HIS A 156 -6.28 3.28 -5.05
N GLN A 157 -7.21 4.18 -4.70
CA GLN A 157 -7.89 4.98 -5.71
C GLN A 157 -6.95 5.91 -6.48
N LEU A 158 -5.98 6.54 -5.79
CA LEU A 158 -5.11 7.55 -6.40
C LEU A 158 -3.86 6.98 -7.08
N ILE A 159 -3.33 5.89 -6.55
CA ILE A 159 -2.00 5.39 -6.93
C ILE A 159 -2.18 4.07 -7.68
N CYS A 160 -2.66 3.01 -7.02
CA CYS A 160 -2.79 1.70 -7.67
C CYS A 160 -3.78 1.72 -8.85
N HIS A 161 -4.90 2.42 -8.69
CA HIS A 161 -5.94 2.51 -9.72
C HIS A 161 -5.67 3.67 -10.67
N TRP A 162 -5.82 4.92 -10.23
CA TRP A 162 -5.68 6.07 -11.12
C TRP A 162 -4.28 6.18 -11.75
N LEU A 163 -3.22 6.25 -10.94
CA LEU A 163 -1.88 6.49 -11.47
C LEU A 163 -1.37 5.29 -12.29
N HIS A 164 -1.31 4.10 -11.69
CA HIS A 164 -0.65 2.93 -12.27
C HIS A 164 -1.45 2.27 -13.40
N THR A 165 -2.70 2.68 -13.66
CA THR A 165 -3.47 2.20 -14.81
C THR A 165 -3.91 3.35 -15.73
N HIS A 166 -4.83 4.22 -15.29
CA HIS A 166 -5.42 5.26 -16.12
C HIS A 166 -4.37 6.25 -16.64
N ALA A 167 -3.59 6.86 -15.75
CA ALA A 167 -2.70 7.95 -16.09
C ALA A 167 -1.48 7.48 -16.89
N VAL A 168 -0.84 6.39 -16.49
CA VAL A 168 0.38 5.89 -17.16
C VAL A 168 0.11 5.25 -18.53
N ILE A 169 -1.09 4.75 -18.79
CA ILE A 169 -1.43 4.14 -20.08
C ILE A 169 -1.71 5.18 -21.17
N GLU A 170 -2.32 6.32 -20.83
CA GLU A 170 -2.72 7.35 -21.81
C GLU A 170 -1.56 7.83 -22.73
N PRO A 171 -0.32 8.05 -22.25
CA PRO A 171 0.83 8.34 -23.09
C PRO A 171 1.13 7.28 -24.16
N PHE A 172 0.97 5.98 -23.86
CA PHE A 172 1.19 4.91 -24.82
C PHE A 172 0.13 4.92 -25.93
N ILE A 173 -1.11 5.29 -25.60
CA ILE A 173 -2.20 5.43 -26.58
C ILE A 173 -1.87 6.56 -27.56
N ILE A 174 -1.46 7.72 -27.03
CA ILE A 174 -1.10 8.89 -27.83
C ILE A 174 0.10 8.54 -28.72
N ALA A 175 1.17 7.95 -28.19
CA ALA A 175 2.35 7.57 -28.95
C ALA A 175 2.03 6.56 -30.06
N THR A 176 1.24 5.53 -29.76
CA THR A 176 0.83 4.49 -30.72
C THR A 176 0.08 5.10 -31.90
N ASN A 177 -0.90 5.96 -31.65
CA ASN A 177 -1.69 6.59 -32.73
C ASN A 177 -0.88 7.62 -33.53
N ARG A 178 0.10 8.29 -32.91
CA ARG A 178 0.93 9.29 -33.58
C ARG A 178 2.06 8.70 -34.40
N GLN A 179 2.59 7.54 -34.01
CA GLN A 179 3.84 7.02 -34.56
C GLN A 179 3.68 5.68 -35.30
N LEU A 180 2.58 4.95 -35.10
CA LEU A 180 2.35 3.66 -35.75
C LEU A 180 1.10 3.73 -36.63
N SER A 181 1.29 3.53 -37.94
CA SER A 181 0.20 3.37 -38.91
C SER A 181 -0.79 2.30 -38.45
N VAL A 182 -2.07 2.44 -38.80
CA VAL A 182 -3.11 1.42 -38.56
C VAL A 182 -2.77 0.06 -39.20
N LEU A 183 -1.86 0.02 -40.18
CA LEU A 183 -1.35 -1.21 -40.78
C LEU A 183 -0.17 -1.84 -40.00
N HIS A 184 0.48 -1.09 -39.12
CA HIS A 184 1.65 -1.56 -38.37
C HIS A 184 1.26 -2.71 -37.43
N PRO A 185 2.02 -3.82 -37.37
CA PRO A 185 1.66 -4.98 -36.57
C PRO A 185 1.54 -4.66 -35.07
N ILE A 186 2.44 -3.83 -34.52
CA ILE A 186 2.36 -3.40 -33.12
C ILE A 186 1.17 -2.47 -32.85
N HIS A 187 0.72 -1.68 -33.83
CA HIS A 187 -0.53 -0.92 -33.67
C HIS A 187 -1.70 -1.88 -33.49
N LYS A 188 -1.83 -2.89 -34.37
CA LYS A 188 -2.90 -3.88 -34.30
C LYS A 188 -2.88 -4.69 -33.00
N LEU A 189 -1.68 -5.00 -32.49
CA LEU A 189 -1.50 -5.69 -31.21
C LEU A 189 -1.97 -4.84 -30.03
N LEU A 190 -1.56 -3.57 -29.96
CA LEU A 190 -1.82 -2.72 -28.80
C LEU A 190 -3.22 -2.08 -28.80
N HIS A 191 -3.76 -1.75 -29.97
CA HIS A 191 -4.99 -0.96 -30.11
C HIS A 191 -6.20 -1.52 -29.33
N PRO A 192 -6.48 -2.83 -29.32
CA PRO A 192 -7.59 -3.39 -28.54
C PRO A 192 -7.49 -3.12 -27.03
N HIS A 193 -6.27 -3.00 -26.49
CA HIS A 193 -6.02 -2.75 -25.07
C HIS A 193 -6.21 -1.29 -24.66
N PHE A 194 -6.43 -0.38 -25.62
CA PHE A 194 -6.60 1.06 -25.38
C PHE A 194 -8.05 1.52 -25.48
N ARG A 195 -8.98 0.58 -25.67
CA ARG A 195 -10.39 0.86 -25.86
C ARG A 195 -10.93 1.67 -24.67
N ASP A 196 -11.58 2.78 -24.99
CA ASP A 196 -12.25 3.70 -24.06
C ASP A 196 -11.36 4.40 -23.01
N THR A 197 -10.07 4.06 -22.88
CA THR A 197 -9.18 4.64 -21.86
C THR A 197 -9.06 6.18 -21.96
N MET A 198 -8.84 6.74 -23.15
CA MET A 198 -8.78 8.20 -23.31
C MET A 198 -10.13 8.88 -23.01
N ASN A 199 -11.24 8.22 -23.35
CA ASN A 199 -12.57 8.76 -23.12
C ASN A 199 -12.88 8.81 -21.62
N ILE A 200 -12.66 7.72 -20.89
CA ILE A 200 -12.86 7.69 -19.43
C ILE A 200 -11.89 8.62 -18.71
N ASN A 201 -10.64 8.74 -19.16
CA ASN A 201 -9.67 9.68 -18.57
C ASN A 201 -10.09 11.14 -18.78
N ALA A 202 -10.63 11.49 -19.94
CA ALA A 202 -11.16 12.83 -20.19
C ALA A 202 -12.33 13.16 -19.26
N LEU A 203 -13.27 12.21 -19.08
CA LEU A 203 -14.39 12.36 -18.14
C LEU A 203 -13.90 12.45 -16.68
N ALA A 204 -12.91 11.65 -16.31
CA ALA A 204 -12.30 11.69 -14.99
C ALA A 204 -11.69 13.06 -14.71
N ARG A 205 -10.91 13.62 -15.65
CA ARG A 205 -10.36 14.98 -15.55
C ARG A 205 -11.42 16.07 -15.39
N GLN A 206 -12.62 15.87 -15.94
CA GLN A 206 -13.70 16.86 -15.87
C GLN A 206 -14.54 16.77 -14.60
N THR A 207 -14.73 15.57 -14.05
CA THR A 207 -15.76 15.32 -13.01
C THR A 207 -15.25 14.64 -11.75
N LEU A 208 -14.18 13.85 -11.85
CA LEU A 208 -13.67 13.02 -10.77
C LEU A 208 -12.49 13.69 -10.06
N ILE A 209 -11.43 14.01 -10.81
CA ILE A 209 -10.13 14.45 -10.27
C ILE A 209 -9.86 15.95 -10.43
N ASN A 210 -10.82 16.71 -10.93
CA ASN A 210 -10.74 18.17 -10.98
C ASN A 210 -10.80 18.77 -9.57
N GLY A 211 -10.34 20.02 -9.43
CA GLY A 211 -10.51 20.79 -8.20
C GLY A 211 -11.98 20.88 -7.80
N GLY A 212 -12.29 20.49 -6.56
CA GLY A 212 -13.65 20.38 -6.05
C GLY A 212 -14.50 19.26 -6.69
N GLY A 213 -13.89 18.33 -7.43
CA GLY A 213 -14.52 17.16 -8.02
C GLY A 213 -14.85 16.07 -6.99
N LEU A 214 -15.34 14.91 -7.47
CA LEU A 214 -15.82 13.84 -6.59
C LEU A 214 -14.70 13.27 -5.69
N LEU A 215 -13.49 13.09 -6.23
CA LEU A 215 -12.37 12.50 -5.49
C LEU A 215 -11.97 13.40 -4.30
N GLU A 216 -11.76 14.70 -4.54
CA GLU A 216 -11.38 15.64 -3.47
C GLU A 216 -12.43 15.79 -2.36
N ARG A 217 -13.69 15.45 -2.64
CA ARG A 217 -14.79 15.51 -1.67
C ARG A 217 -14.97 14.22 -0.86
N THR A 218 -14.54 13.08 -1.38
CA THR A 218 -14.89 11.76 -0.83
C THR A 218 -13.69 10.97 -0.34
N VAL A 219 -12.46 11.33 -0.74
CA VAL A 219 -11.24 10.64 -0.34
C VAL A 219 -10.40 11.54 0.56
N PHE A 220 -9.73 10.96 1.54
CA PHE A 220 -9.05 11.69 2.61
C PHE A 220 -8.04 12.77 2.16
N PRO A 221 -7.28 12.63 1.04
CA PRO A 221 -6.28 13.64 0.69
C PRO A 221 -6.90 14.99 0.33
N SER A 222 -8.21 15.02 0.04
CA SER A 222 -8.93 16.21 -0.39
C SER A 222 -8.19 16.93 -1.53
N LYS A 223 -8.05 18.26 -1.47
CA LYS A 223 -7.33 19.09 -2.45
C LYS A 223 -5.85 18.75 -2.66
N TYR A 224 -5.28 17.84 -1.87
CA TYR A 224 -3.90 17.37 -2.01
C TYR A 224 -3.79 16.07 -2.81
N ALA A 225 -4.91 15.50 -3.25
CA ALA A 225 -4.98 14.19 -3.90
C ALA A 225 -4.10 14.07 -5.16
N MET A 226 -4.23 15.00 -6.11
CA MET A 226 -3.48 14.95 -7.36
C MET A 226 -1.99 15.24 -7.17
N GLU A 227 -1.64 16.08 -6.19
CA GLU A 227 -0.25 16.32 -5.81
C GLU A 227 0.40 15.07 -5.21
N LEU A 228 -0.31 14.38 -4.31
CA LEU A 228 0.15 13.12 -3.71
C LEU A 228 0.40 12.05 -4.80
N SER A 229 -0.52 11.92 -5.76
CA SER A 229 -0.35 11.02 -6.91
C SER A 229 0.89 11.38 -7.75
N ALA A 230 1.13 12.67 -8.00
CA ALA A 230 2.32 13.13 -8.72
C ALA A 230 3.63 12.89 -7.95
N VAL A 231 3.62 12.99 -6.61
CA VAL A 231 4.78 12.65 -5.80
C VAL A 231 5.05 11.14 -5.83
N ALA A 232 4.02 10.30 -5.71
CA ALA A 232 4.15 8.85 -5.82
C ALA A 232 4.71 8.42 -7.18
N TYR A 233 4.38 9.14 -8.25
CA TYR A 233 4.90 8.87 -9.60
C TYR A 233 6.43 9.00 -9.72
N LYS A 234 7.11 9.72 -8.82
CA LYS A 234 8.57 9.82 -8.83
C LYS A 234 9.28 8.47 -8.65
N ASP A 235 8.62 7.55 -7.95
CA ASP A 235 9.12 6.20 -7.70
C ASP A 235 8.53 5.16 -8.66
N TRP A 236 7.76 5.60 -9.67
CA TRP A 236 7.17 4.70 -10.66
C TRP A 236 8.21 4.28 -11.69
N VAL A 237 8.33 2.96 -11.90
CA VAL A 237 9.33 2.36 -12.78
C VAL A 237 8.63 1.36 -13.71
N PHE A 238 8.67 1.62 -15.02
CA PHE A 238 7.93 0.85 -16.02
C PHE A 238 8.26 -0.67 -16.02
N PRO A 239 9.54 -1.11 -16.03
CA PRO A 239 9.85 -2.54 -15.97
C PRO A 239 9.34 -3.26 -14.71
N GLU A 240 9.17 -2.52 -13.61
CA GLU A 240 8.70 -3.08 -12.33
C GLU A 240 7.17 -3.26 -12.31
N GLN A 241 6.45 -2.82 -13.34
CA GLN A 241 5.01 -3.07 -13.49
C GLN A 241 4.70 -4.48 -13.99
N ALA A 242 5.72 -5.23 -14.45
CA ALA A 242 5.56 -6.64 -14.78
C ALA A 242 5.29 -7.44 -13.51
N LEU A 243 4.22 -8.26 -13.50
CA LEU A 243 3.77 -8.98 -12.31
C LEU A 243 4.90 -9.76 -11.58
N PRO A 244 5.76 -10.56 -12.25
CA PRO A 244 6.86 -11.23 -11.55
C PRO A 244 7.85 -10.26 -10.90
N ALA A 245 8.17 -9.14 -11.57
CA ALA A 245 9.09 -8.13 -11.06
C ALA A 245 8.50 -7.40 -9.84
N ASP A 246 7.21 -7.04 -9.89
CA ASP A 246 6.49 -6.45 -8.75
C ASP A 246 6.49 -7.38 -7.52
N LEU A 247 6.14 -8.66 -7.71
CA LEU A 247 6.08 -9.64 -6.63
C LEU A 247 7.46 -9.83 -5.96
N ILE A 248 8.53 -9.88 -6.75
CA ILE A 248 9.91 -9.95 -6.23
C ILE A 248 10.28 -8.64 -5.52
N LYS A 249 9.97 -7.47 -6.11
CA LYS A 249 10.27 -6.15 -5.53
C LYS A 249 9.63 -5.98 -4.16
N ARG A 250 8.35 -6.36 -4.02
CA ARG A 250 7.63 -6.36 -2.73
C ARG A 250 8.11 -7.45 -1.78
N GLY A 251 8.92 -8.39 -2.29
CA GLY A 251 9.47 -9.49 -1.52
C GLY A 251 8.44 -10.55 -1.18
N VAL A 252 7.29 -10.59 -1.86
CA VAL A 252 6.23 -11.60 -1.70
C VAL A 252 6.44 -12.82 -2.60
N ALA A 253 7.44 -12.76 -3.49
CA ALA A 253 7.96 -13.89 -4.25
C ALA A 253 9.49 -13.86 -4.29
N VAL A 254 10.09 -14.98 -4.69
CA VAL A 254 11.52 -15.10 -5.00
C VAL A 254 11.70 -15.69 -6.39
N GLU A 255 12.82 -15.39 -7.03
CA GLU A 255 13.19 -16.06 -8.29
C GLU A 255 13.34 -17.57 -8.05
N ASP A 256 12.75 -18.35 -8.96
CA ASP A 256 12.85 -19.81 -8.98
C ASP A 256 12.77 -20.29 -10.44
N LEU A 257 13.93 -20.51 -11.05
CA LEU A 257 14.04 -20.95 -12.44
C LEU A 257 13.44 -22.34 -12.70
N LYS A 258 13.14 -23.10 -11.64
CA LYS A 258 12.46 -24.40 -11.75
C LYS A 258 10.93 -24.26 -11.71
N SER A 259 10.42 -23.13 -11.25
CA SER A 259 8.99 -22.81 -11.27
C SER A 259 8.53 -22.51 -12.70
N PRO A 260 7.31 -22.91 -13.12
CA PRO A 260 6.77 -22.61 -14.45
C PRO A 260 6.77 -21.12 -14.81
N HIS A 261 6.68 -20.25 -13.80
CA HIS A 261 6.60 -18.80 -13.97
C HIS A 261 7.91 -18.07 -13.63
N GLY A 262 9.01 -18.81 -13.39
CA GLY A 262 10.31 -18.25 -13.01
C GLY A 262 10.36 -17.64 -11.61
N VAL A 263 9.24 -17.69 -10.87
CA VAL A 263 9.10 -17.17 -9.51
C VAL A 263 8.35 -18.16 -8.62
N ARG A 264 8.64 -18.13 -7.32
CA ARG A 264 7.92 -18.87 -6.28
C ARG A 264 7.40 -17.91 -5.23
N LEU A 265 6.09 -17.95 -5.00
CA LEU A 265 5.44 -17.14 -3.98
C LEU A 265 5.89 -17.54 -2.57
N LEU A 266 5.95 -16.56 -1.67
CA LEU A 266 6.19 -16.79 -0.23
C LEU A 266 4.90 -16.99 0.54
N ILE A 267 3.78 -16.48 0.00
CA ILE A 267 2.43 -16.80 0.43
C ILE A 267 1.85 -17.66 -0.69
N GLU A 268 1.75 -18.97 -0.47
CA GLU A 268 1.38 -19.93 -1.52
C GLU A 268 -0.03 -19.67 -2.05
N ASP A 269 -0.98 -19.40 -1.15
CA ASP A 269 -2.36 -19.02 -1.49
C ASP A 269 -2.52 -17.49 -1.45
N TYR A 270 -1.92 -16.82 -2.42
CA TYR A 270 -2.10 -15.38 -2.67
C TYR A 270 -2.96 -15.21 -3.94
N PRO A 271 -4.30 -15.07 -3.82
CA PRO A 271 -5.21 -15.21 -4.95
C PRO A 271 -5.02 -14.23 -6.11
N TYR A 272 -4.52 -13.01 -5.86
CA TYR A 272 -4.18 -12.07 -6.93
C TYR A 272 -2.92 -12.49 -7.73
N ALA A 273 -1.97 -13.16 -7.08
CA ALA A 273 -0.65 -13.46 -7.63
C ALA A 273 -0.54 -14.86 -8.26
N VAL A 274 -1.45 -15.78 -7.90
CA VAL A 274 -1.54 -17.16 -8.43
C VAL A 274 -2.17 -17.20 -9.81
#